data_AF-A0A6B0U0S8-F1
#
_entry.id   AF-A0A6B0U0S8-F1
#
_cell.length_a   1.000
_cell.length_b   1.000
_cell.length_c   1.000
_cell.angle_alpha   90.00
_cell.angle_beta   90.00
_cell.angle_gamma   90.00
#
_symmetry.space_group_name_H-M   'P 1'
#
loop_
_entity.id
_entity.type
_entity.pdbx_description
1 polymer ?
#
loop_
_entity_poly.entity_id
_entity_poly.type
_entity_poly.pdbx_seq_one_letter_code
_entity_poly.pdbx_strand_id
1 'polypeptide(L)'
;MTFVLAWGRCTVMLVAGALSPHLDDTVNMNGRMDPTTSSWMKISDCGMVLEEQPGKVSEAFRLFLQGLGYGKLKKKKKRGFDPFCFCAL
;
A
#
# COMPACT_ATOMS: atom_id res chain seq x y z
N MET A 1 5.47 -11.64 -9.27
CA MET A 1 4.14 -11.89 -8.66
C MET A 1 3.70 -10.61 -7.97
N THR A 2 3.08 -9.72 -8.73
CA THR A 2 2.78 -8.35 -8.29
C THR A 2 1.28 -8.29 -8.00
N PHE A 3 0.91 -8.42 -6.73
CA PHE A 3 -0.49 -8.29 -6.30
C PHE A 3 -0.89 -6.81 -6.34
N VAL A 4 -1.71 -6.42 -7.31
CA VAL A 4 -2.42 -5.14 -7.29
C VAL A 4 -3.88 -5.41 -7.00
N LEU A 5 -4.25 -5.16 -5.74
CA LEU A 5 -5.64 -5.20 -5.27
C LEU A 5 -6.32 -3.91 -5.73
N ALA A 6 -7.27 -4.01 -6.67
CA ALA A 6 -8.17 -2.90 -6.98
C ALA A 6 -9.60 -3.41 -7.09
N TRP A 7 -10.41 -3.19 -6.03
CA TRP A 7 -11.86 -3.36 -6.05
C TRP A 7 -12.52 -2.31 -5.15
N GLY A 8 -13.41 -1.47 -5.70
CA GLY A 8 -13.99 -0.35 -4.97
C GLY A 8 -12.97 0.76 -4.66
N ARG A 9 -13.38 1.87 -4.02
CA ARG A 9 -12.44 2.92 -3.57
C ARG A 9 -11.55 2.42 -2.42
N CYS A 10 -10.76 1.38 -2.66
CA CYS A 10 -9.74 0.90 -1.75
C CYS A 10 -8.53 1.82 -1.89
N THR A 11 -8.10 2.38 -0.76
CA THR A 11 -6.81 3.05 -0.73
C THR A 11 -5.73 1.99 -0.82
N VAL A 12 -4.76 2.17 -1.72
CA VAL A 12 -3.66 1.23 -1.95
C VAL A 12 -2.37 1.90 -1.53
N MET A 13 -1.52 1.18 -0.79
CA MET A 13 -0.15 1.60 -0.50
C MET A 13 0.80 0.65 -1.22
N LEU A 14 1.53 1.17 -2.20
CA LEU A 14 2.63 0.48 -2.85
C LEU A 14 3.94 0.82 -2.15
N VAL A 15 4.76 -0.20 -1.91
CA VAL A 15 6.09 -0.03 -1.31
C VAL A 15 7.12 -0.75 -2.17
N ALA A 16 8.22 -0.08 -2.50
CA ALA A 16 9.30 -0.64 -3.31
C ALA A 16 10.67 -0.31 -2.71
N GLY A 17 11.61 -1.26 -2.83
CA GLY A 17 13.01 -1.05 -2.46
C GLY A 17 13.78 -0.40 -3.62
N ALA A 18 14.68 0.53 -3.30
CA ALA A 18 15.48 1.24 -4.31
C ALA A 18 16.42 0.33 -5.12
N LEU A 19 16.83 -0.80 -4.54
CA LEU A 19 17.70 -1.80 -5.18
C LEU A 19 16.91 -3.03 -5.66
N SER A 20 15.57 -2.97 -5.59
CA SER A 20 14.73 -4.08 -6.04
C SER A 20 14.63 -4.09 -7.56
N PRO A 21 14.76 -5.26 -8.22
CA PRO A 21 14.59 -5.38 -9.67
C PRO A 21 13.15 -5.06 -10.13
N HIS A 22 12.20 -4.98 -9.19
CA HIS A 22 10.79 -4.67 -9.47
C HIS A 22 10.46 -3.18 -9.30
N LEU A 23 11.45 -2.31 -9.07
CA LEU A 23 11.21 -0.88 -8.84
C LEU A 23 10.44 -0.25 -10.02
N ASP A 24 10.90 -0.47 -11.25
CA ASP A 24 10.28 0.12 -12.45
C ASP A 24 8.85 -0.39 -12.68
N ASP A 25 8.58 -1.66 -12.36
CA ASP A 25 7.24 -2.23 -12.40
C ASP A 25 6.31 -1.52 -11.41
N THR A 26 6.78 -1.24 -10.18
CA THR A 26 5.96 -0.52 -9.19
C THR A 26 5.71 0.93 -9.56
N VAL A 27 6.65 1.59 -10.25
CA VAL A 27 6.47 2.95 -10.78
C VAL A 27 5.41 2.97 -11.88
N ASN A 28 5.49 2.03 -12.81
CA ASN A 28 4.50 1.88 -13.88
C ASN A 28 3.11 1.53 -13.31
N MET A 29 3.05 0.67 -12.30
CA MET A 29 1.79 0.37 -11.59
C MET A 29 1.20 1.60 -10.90
N ASN A 30 2.03 2.40 -10.22
CA ASN A 30 1.59 3.66 -9.62
C ASN A 30 1.04 4.65 -10.67
N GLY A 31 1.68 4.73 -11.84
CA GLY A 31 1.20 5.58 -12.94
C GLY A 31 -0.14 5.15 -13.55
N ARG A 32 -0.55 3.89 -13.37
CA ARG A 32 -1.85 3.37 -13.82
C ARG A 32 -2.97 3.50 -12.78
N MET A 33 -2.64 3.88 -11.54
CA MET A 33 -3.60 4.01 -10.45
C MET A 33 -3.99 5.46 -10.22
N ASP A 34 -5.17 5.66 -9.62
CA ASP A 34 -5.65 7.00 -9.27
C ASP A 34 -4.81 7.61 -8.13
N PRO A 35 -4.21 8.81 -8.32
CA PRO A 35 -3.36 9.44 -7.32
C PRO A 35 -4.14 9.88 -6.06
N THR A 36 -5.47 9.91 -6.12
CA THR A 36 -6.33 10.25 -4.97
C THR A 36 -6.54 9.07 -4.01
N THR A 37 -6.33 7.84 -4.46
CA THR A 37 -6.55 6.62 -3.67
C THR A 37 -5.31 5.75 -3.57
N SER A 38 -4.24 6.04 -4.32
CA SER A 38 -2.99 5.32 -4.22
C SER A 38 -1.89 6.18 -3.58
N SER A 39 -1.05 5.52 -2.79
CA SER A 39 0.17 6.09 -2.22
C SER A 39 1.32 5.17 -2.56
N TRP A 40 2.43 5.73 -3.05
CA TRP A 40 3.64 4.97 -3.37
C TRP A 40 4.81 5.49 -2.55
N MET A 41 5.55 4.58 -1.93
CA MET A 41 6.72 4.86 -1.12
C MET A 41 7.92 4.05 -1.61
N LYS A 42 9.03 4.75 -1.83
CA LYS A 42 10.33 4.16 -2.14
C LYS A 42 11.19 4.16 -0.88
N ILE A 43 11.74 3.00 -0.52
CA ILE A 43 12.69 2.86 0.59
C ILE A 43 14.10 2.78 0.02
N SER A 44 14.96 3.67 0.49
CA SER A 44 16.37 3.73 0.06
C SER A 44 17.19 2.61 0.70
N ASP A 45 18.23 2.17 -0.02
CA ASP A 45 19.20 1.18 0.43
C ASP A 45 18.59 -0.17 0.83
N CYS A 46 17.58 -0.62 0.09
CA CYS A 46 17.05 -1.98 0.28
C CYS A 46 16.60 -2.63 -1.03
N GLY A 47 16.81 -3.94 -1.14
CA GLY A 47 16.27 -4.79 -2.20
C GLY A 47 14.99 -5.50 -1.74
N MET A 48 15.05 -6.10 -0.56
CA MET A 48 13.94 -6.82 0.08
C MET A 48 13.43 -6.03 1.28
N VAL A 49 12.46 -5.16 1.02
CA VAL A 49 11.90 -4.21 1.98
C VAL A 49 11.43 -4.86 3.30
N LEU A 50 10.82 -6.05 3.23
CA LEU A 50 10.30 -6.75 4.40
C LEU A 50 11.38 -7.41 5.26
N GLU A 51 12.52 -7.76 4.67
CA GLU A 51 13.61 -8.44 5.38
C GLU A 51 14.62 -7.43 5.94
N GLU A 52 14.99 -6.41 5.15
CA GLU A 52 16.05 -5.48 5.51
C GLU A 52 15.54 -4.31 6.36
N GLN A 53 14.33 -3.81 6.10
CA GLN A 53 13.81 -2.61 6.78
C GLN A 53 12.33 -2.75 7.20
N PRO A 54 11.94 -3.81 7.94
CA PRO A 54 10.56 -3.98 8.41
C PRO A 54 10.09 -2.84 9.32
N GLY A 55 11.01 -2.17 10.03
CA GLY A 55 10.71 -1.03 10.91
C GLY A 55 10.06 0.13 10.15
N LYS A 56 10.66 0.56 9.03
CA LYS A 56 10.13 1.68 8.23
C LYS A 56 8.78 1.33 7.58
N VAL A 57 8.63 0.09 7.15
CA VAL A 57 7.36 -0.43 6.60
C VAL A 57 6.27 -0.43 7.67
N SER A 58 6.59 -0.87 8.89
CA SER A 58 5.62 -0.92 9.99
C SER A 58 5.13 0.47 10.39
N GLU A 59 6.00 1.48 10.37
CA GLU A 59 5.63 2.86 10.64
C GLU A 59 4.78 3.45 9.51
N ALA A 60 5.18 3.23 8.25
CA ALA A 60 4.40 3.64 7.09
C ALA A 60 3.01 2.98 7.09
N PHE A 61 2.93 1.69 7.45
CA PHE A 61 1.68 0.95 7.58
C PHE A 61 0.80 1.49 8.71
N ARG A 62 1.39 1.85 9.86
CA ARG A 62 0.66 2.49 10.96
C ARG A 62 0.06 3.83 10.53
N LEU A 63 0.82 4.64 9.79
CA LEU A 63 0.35 5.93 9.25
C LEU A 63 -0.74 5.74 8.19
N PHE A 64 -0.62 4.72 7.35
CA PHE A 64 -1.63 4.34 6.37
C PHE A 64 -2.97 3.99 7.02
N LEU A 65 -2.92 3.11 8.03
CA LEU A 65 -4.10 2.73 8.81
C LEU A 65 -4.72 3.94 9.52
N GLN A 66 -3.90 4.85 10.04
CA GLN A 66 -4.38 6.11 10.63
C GLN A 66 -5.10 6.99 9.60
N GLY A 67 -4.60 7.05 8.37
CA GLY A 67 -5.24 7.75 7.25
C GLY A 67 -6.60 7.12 6.85
N LEU A 68 -6.70 5.80 6.96
CA LEU A 68 -7.95 5.05 6.79
C LEU A 68 -8.92 5.17 7.97
N GLY A 69 -8.46 5.70 9.11
CA GLY A 69 -9.24 5.84 10.35
C GLY A 69 -9.17 4.65 11.31
N TYR A 70 -8.32 3.65 11.02
CA TYR A 70 -8.01 2.56 11.94
C TYR A 70 -6.95 3.03 12.95
N GLY A 71 -7.18 2.80 14.25
CA GLY A 71 -6.24 3.18 15.32
C GLY A 71 -6.66 4.39 16.18
N LYS A 72 -7.76 5.08 15.84
CA LYS A 72 -8.45 5.97 16.80
C LYS A 72 -9.56 5.17 17.47
N LEU A 73 -9.50 4.99 18.80
CA LEU A 73 -10.61 4.53 19.64
C LEU A 73 -11.75 5.59 19.69
N LYS A 74 -12.21 6.06 18.54
CA LYS A 74 -13.42 6.88 18.44
C LYS A 74 -14.48 6.09 17.72
N LYS A 75 -15.49 5.65 18.47
CA LYS A 75 -16.78 5.20 17.92
C LYS A 75 -17.34 6.33 17.04
N LYS A 76 -17.27 6.20 15.71
CA LYS A 76 -18.38 6.62 14.82
C LYS A 76 -18.21 6.21 13.35
N LYS A 77 -19.31 5.61 12.90
CA LYS A 77 -19.86 5.43 11.54
C LYS A 77 -19.05 4.58 10.54
N LYS A 78 -19.45 3.30 10.46
CA LYS A 78 -19.25 2.41 9.31
C LYS A 78 -19.63 3.17 8.03
N ARG A 79 -18.64 3.62 7.26
CA ARG A 79 -18.82 3.80 5.81
C ARG A 79 -18.51 2.44 5.20
N GLY A 80 -19.43 1.92 4.38
CA GLY A 80 -19.46 0.55 3.88
C GLY A 80 -18.09 0.03 3.49
N PHE A 81 -17.72 -1.09 4.10
CA PHE A 81 -16.52 -1.86 3.80
C PHE A 81 -17.01 -3.06 3.01
N ASP A 82 -17.03 -2.92 1.67
CA ASP A 82 -17.51 -3.97 0.78
C ASP A 82 -16.49 -5.13 0.70
N PRO A 83 -16.95 -6.39 0.57
CA PRO A 83 -16.11 -7.55 0.76
C PRO A 83 -15.33 -7.94 -0.51
N PHE A 84 -14.02 -8.11 -0.34
CA PHE A 84 -13.06 -8.92 -1.10
C PHE A 84 -13.49 -9.42 -2.51
N CYS A 85 -12.84 -8.89 -3.55
CA CYS A 85 -12.75 -9.55 -4.85
C CYS A 85 -11.30 -9.95 -5.12
N PHE A 86 -11.03 -11.26 -5.06
CA PHE A 86 -9.76 -11.86 -5.49
C PHE A 86 -9.78 -11.98 -7.02
N CYS A 87 -8.95 -11.20 -7.71
CA CYS A 87 -8.63 -11.46 -9.11
C CYS A 87 -7.19 -11.96 -9.18
N ALA A 88 -7.03 -13.21 -9.62
CA ALA A 88 -5.75 -13.87 -9.80
C ALA A 88 -5.18 -13.54 -11.18
N LEU A 89 -3.93 -13.08 -11.22
CA LEU A 89 -3.06 -13.07 -12.39
C LEU A 89 -1.74 -13.74 -11.98
#